data_AF-A0AAU5TSM4-F1
#
_entry.id   AF-A0AAU5TSM4-F1
#
_cell.length_a   1.000
_cell.length_b   1.000
_cell.length_c   1.000
_cell.angle_alpha   90.00
_cell.angle_beta   90.00
_cell.angle_gamma   90.00
#
_symmetry.space_group_name_H-M   'P 1'
#
loop_
_entity.id
_entity.type
_entity.pdbx_description
1 polymer ?
#
loop_
_entity_poly.entity_id
_entity_poly.type
_entity_poly.pdbx_seq_one_letter_code
_entity_poly.pdbx_strand_id
1 'polypeptide(L)'
;MDTEHLVEVWQRILEPSGVSWVLFENGTCVMLKEPDGELAGLALEILRQYGPVRAGGPAGDFGTQALKDGTGWLVTGHHPDVVTYVGSDEPADASNLTVGLHGRSKRHRDGTDLQVVHVEDAR
;
A
#
# COMPACT_ATOMS: atom_id res chain seq x y z
N MET A 1 10.61 -9.83 -3.39
CA MET A 1 10.88 -8.51 -2.79
C MET A 1 10.87 -8.68 -1.29
N ASP A 2 11.91 -8.23 -0.62
CA ASP A 2 12.14 -8.39 0.82
C ASP A 2 11.64 -7.14 1.56
N THR A 3 11.31 -7.28 2.85
CA THR A 3 10.75 -6.20 3.67
C THR A 3 11.64 -4.95 3.69
N GLU A 4 12.95 -5.12 3.80
CA GLU A 4 13.91 -4.00 3.83
C GLU A 4 13.81 -3.15 2.57
N HIS A 5 13.72 -3.80 1.40
CA HIS A 5 13.58 -3.08 0.14
C HIS A 5 12.24 -2.33 0.02
N LEU A 6 11.14 -2.91 0.53
CA LEU A 6 9.86 -2.22 0.58
C LEU A 6 9.91 -0.98 1.49
N VAL A 7 10.59 -1.08 2.64
CA VAL A 7 10.78 0.07 3.54
C VAL A 7 11.53 1.19 2.83
N GLU A 8 12.64 0.89 2.17
CA GLU A 8 13.42 1.89 1.42
C GLU A 8 12.63 2.57 0.30
N VAL A 9 11.77 1.82 -0.40
CA VAL A 9 10.90 2.35 -1.44
C VAL A 9 9.89 3.32 -0.84
N TRP A 10 9.20 2.92 0.23
CA TRP A 10 8.20 3.75 0.88
C TRP A 10 8.80 4.98 1.57
N GLN A 11 9.97 4.85 2.19
CA GLN A 11 10.74 5.98 2.71
C GLN A 11 11.02 7.00 1.61
N ARG A 12 11.54 6.59 0.45
CA ARG A 12 11.78 7.51 -0.68
C ARG A 12 10.51 8.18 -1.21
N ILE A 13 9.40 7.45 -1.24
CA ILE A 13 8.12 7.98 -1.74
C ILE A 13 7.54 9.03 -0.77
N LEU A 14 7.63 8.77 0.54
CA LEU A 14 6.92 9.54 1.57
C LEU A 14 7.78 10.53 2.34
N GLU A 15 9.12 10.43 2.30
CA GLU A 15 10.05 11.37 2.95
C GLU A 15 9.71 12.85 2.65
N PRO A 16 9.39 13.26 1.40
CA PRO A 16 9.05 14.66 1.13
C PRO A 16 7.73 15.14 1.78
N SER A 17 6.87 14.23 2.20
CA SER A 17 5.53 14.54 2.73
C SER A 17 5.50 14.74 4.25
N GLY A 18 6.47 14.20 4.99
CA GLY A 18 6.47 14.21 6.46
C GLY A 18 5.30 13.46 7.09
N VAL A 19 4.63 12.57 6.35
CA VAL A 19 3.48 11.80 6.85
C VAL A 19 3.97 10.59 7.65
N SER A 20 3.30 10.26 8.75
CA SER A 20 3.52 8.97 9.42
C SER A 20 2.88 7.85 8.61
N TRP A 21 3.46 6.65 8.61
CA TRP A 21 2.93 5.55 7.81
C TRP A 21 3.25 4.18 8.39
N VAL A 22 2.44 3.20 8.01
CA VAL A 22 2.58 1.80 8.42
C VAL A 22 2.60 0.91 7.19
N LEU A 23 3.59 0.03 7.12
CA LEU A 23 3.79 -0.93 6.04
C LEU A 23 3.31 -2.32 6.43
N PHE A 24 2.65 -2.97 5.49
CA PHE A 24 2.26 -4.36 5.58
C PHE A 24 3.10 -5.24 4.68
N GLU A 25 3.15 -6.52 5.02
CA GLU A 25 4.06 -7.53 4.45
C GLU A 25 4.11 -7.57 2.91
N ASN A 26 2.97 -7.40 2.24
CA ASN A 26 2.89 -7.43 0.79
C ASN A 26 3.01 -6.03 0.16
N GLY A 27 3.55 -5.04 0.87
CA GLY A 27 3.86 -3.72 0.30
C GLY A 27 2.68 -2.75 0.25
N THR A 28 1.57 -3.05 0.94
CA THR A 28 0.51 -2.07 1.19
C THR A 28 0.92 -1.14 2.32
N CYS A 29 0.80 0.15 2.10
CA CYS A 29 1.09 1.20 3.05
C CYS A 29 -0.20 1.95 3.42
N VAL A 30 -0.34 2.26 4.71
CA VAL A 30 -1.38 3.14 5.23
C VAL A 30 -0.73 4.44 5.68
N MET A 31 -1.09 5.55 5.03
CA MET A 31 -0.62 6.89 5.39
C MET A 31 -1.50 7.49 6.49
N LEU A 32 -0.89 8.07 7.51
CA LEU A 32 -1.56 8.63 8.68
C LEU A 32 -1.21 10.11 8.80
N LYS A 33 -2.10 10.99 8.31
CA LYS A 33 -1.84 12.44 8.20
C LYS A 33 -1.86 13.17 9.54
N GLU A 34 -2.81 12.81 10.40
CA GLU A 34 -2.98 13.41 11.74
C GLU A 34 -3.34 12.30 12.73
N PRO A 35 -2.44 11.33 12.99
CA PRO A 35 -2.76 10.20 13.83
C PRO A 35 -2.87 10.60 15.31
N ASP A 36 -4.00 10.27 15.92
CA ASP A 36 -4.17 10.28 17.37
C ASP A 36 -4.05 8.86 17.92
N GLY A 37 -3.01 8.63 18.73
CA GLY A 37 -2.73 7.32 19.34
C GLY A 37 -1.63 6.51 18.66
N GLU A 38 -1.78 5.18 18.74
CA GLU A 38 -0.81 4.19 18.31
C GLU A 38 -0.97 3.89 16.81
N LEU A 39 0.11 4.08 16.03
CA LEU A 39 0.06 4.10 14.56
C LEU A 39 -0.33 2.76 13.97
N ALA A 40 0.23 1.66 14.48
CA ALA A 40 -0.07 0.31 13.97
C ALA A 40 -1.54 -0.05 14.20
N GLY A 41 -2.09 0.28 15.36
CA GLY A 41 -3.50 0.10 15.70
C GLY A 41 -4.42 0.84 14.72
N LEU A 42 -4.16 2.13 14.45
CA LEU A 42 -4.92 2.91 13.47
C LEU A 42 -4.84 2.30 12.07
N ALA A 43 -3.63 1.93 11.64
CA ALA A 43 -3.43 1.34 10.32
C ALA A 43 -4.12 -0.03 10.18
N LEU A 44 -4.10 -0.85 11.23
CA LEU A 44 -4.79 -2.14 11.29
C LEU A 44 -6.30 -1.99 11.14
N GLU A 45 -6.90 -0.99 11.80
CA GLU A 45 -8.33 -0.71 11.68
C GLU A 45 -8.71 -0.31 10.25
N ILE A 46 -7.96 0.63 9.67
CA ILE A 46 -8.16 1.09 8.29
C ILE A 46 -8.01 -0.10 7.32
N LEU A 47 -6.90 -0.84 7.41
CA LEU A 47 -6.63 -1.88 6.43
C LEU A 47 -7.57 -3.08 6.57
N ARG A 48 -8.01 -3.42 7.78
CA ARG A 48 -9.04 -4.45 7.99
C ARG A 48 -10.36 -4.10 7.29
N GLN A 49 -10.73 -2.81 7.28
CA GLN A 49 -11.96 -2.34 6.66
C GLN A 49 -11.84 -2.18 5.13
N TYR A 50 -10.71 -1.65 4.65
CA TYR A 50 -10.55 -1.21 3.26
C TYR A 50 -9.62 -2.08 2.41
N GLY A 51 -8.87 -3.00 3.02
CA GLY A 51 -7.96 -3.91 2.35
C GLY A 51 -8.67 -5.04 1.61
N PRO A 52 -9.53 -5.85 2.25
CA PRO A 52 -10.16 -7.00 1.63
C PRO A 52 -11.06 -6.63 0.44
N VAL A 53 -10.89 -7.35 -0.68
CA VAL A 53 -11.78 -7.23 -1.84
C VAL A 53 -12.90 -8.24 -1.70
N ARG A 54 -14.14 -7.75 -1.62
CA ARG A 54 -15.36 -8.58 -1.63
C ARG A 54 -16.06 -8.44 -2.98
N ALA A 55 -16.57 -9.56 -3.50
CA ALA A 55 -17.32 -9.55 -4.76
C ALA A 55 -18.48 -8.56 -4.70
N GLY A 56 -18.61 -7.71 -5.73
CA GLY A 56 -19.64 -6.66 -5.79
C GLY A 56 -19.41 -5.44 -4.88
N GLY A 57 -18.26 -5.36 -4.19
CA GLY A 57 -17.93 -4.22 -3.33
C GLY A 57 -17.05 -3.16 -4.02
N PRO A 58 -17.03 -1.91 -3.51
CA PRO A 58 -16.27 -0.79 -4.09
C PRO A 58 -14.75 -1.00 -4.05
N ALA A 59 -14.26 -1.94 -3.23
CA ALA A 59 -12.84 -2.32 -3.17
C ALA A 59 -12.33 -3.01 -4.46
N GLY A 60 -13.23 -3.34 -5.40
CA GLY A 60 -12.86 -3.93 -6.70
C GLY A 60 -12.17 -2.97 -7.66
N ASP A 61 -12.43 -1.67 -7.52
CA ASP A 61 -11.83 -0.60 -8.34
C ASP A 61 -10.42 -0.25 -7.86
N PHE A 62 -9.59 0.18 -8.82
CA PHE A 62 -8.22 0.58 -8.57
C PHE A 62 -7.76 1.67 -9.54
N GLY A 63 -6.81 2.48 -9.08
CA GLY A 63 -6.01 3.37 -9.92
C GLY A 63 -4.57 2.89 -9.98
N THR A 64 -3.87 3.19 -11.07
CA THR A 64 -2.43 2.88 -11.23
C THR A 64 -1.67 4.15 -11.58
N GLN A 65 -0.56 4.40 -10.88
CA GLN A 65 0.35 5.50 -11.14
C GLN A 65 1.79 4.98 -11.23
N ALA A 66 2.42 5.13 -12.39
CA ALA A 66 3.83 4.78 -12.55
C ALA A 66 4.73 5.73 -11.76
N LEU A 67 5.75 5.19 -11.10
CA LEU A 67 6.80 5.98 -10.47
C LEU A 67 7.73 6.55 -11.54
N LYS A 68 8.18 7.80 -11.33
CA LYS A 68 9.00 8.54 -12.31
C LYS A 68 10.38 7.92 -12.55
N ASP A 69 10.88 7.17 -11.57
CA ASP A 69 12.18 6.49 -11.62
C ASP A 69 12.11 5.12 -12.30
N GLY A 70 10.93 4.69 -12.75
CA GLY A 70 10.73 3.40 -13.43
C GLY A 70 10.80 2.18 -12.52
N THR A 71 10.86 2.37 -11.19
CA THR A 71 11.00 1.26 -10.24
C THR A 71 9.71 0.47 -10.08
N GLY A 72 8.56 1.02 -10.46
CA GLY A 72 7.27 0.33 -10.35
C GLY A 72 6.09 1.27 -10.42
N TRP A 73 5.01 0.87 -9.75
CA TRP A 73 3.73 1.57 -9.72
C TRP A 73 3.16 1.65 -8.30
N LEU A 74 2.36 2.69 -8.08
CA LEU A 74 1.43 2.78 -6.98
C LEU A 74 0.05 2.36 -7.45
N VAL A 75 -0.58 1.49 -6.67
CA VAL A 75 -1.95 1.02 -6.89
C VAL A 75 -2.82 1.55 -5.77
N THR A 76 -3.78 2.40 -6.12
CA THR A 76 -4.77 2.95 -5.19
C THR A 76 -6.06 2.13 -5.24
N GLY A 77 -6.85 2.21 -4.18
CA GLY A 77 -8.17 1.58 -4.11
C GLY A 77 -9.24 2.57 -3.64
N HIS A 78 -10.21 2.04 -2.90
CA HIS A 78 -11.34 2.82 -2.39
C HIS A 78 -10.95 3.85 -1.31
N HIS A 79 -9.98 3.52 -0.45
CA HIS A 79 -9.53 4.44 0.60
C HIS A 79 -8.32 5.25 0.12
N PRO A 80 -8.34 6.60 0.20
CA PRO A 80 -7.28 7.44 -0.35
C PRO A 80 -5.92 7.25 0.33
N ASP A 81 -5.94 6.84 1.60
CA ASP A 81 -4.71 6.66 2.38
C ASP A 81 -4.17 5.21 2.37
N VAL A 82 -4.80 4.30 1.62
CA VAL A 82 -4.35 2.91 1.44
C VAL A 82 -3.79 2.75 0.04
N VAL A 83 -2.49 2.54 -0.07
CA VAL A 83 -1.78 2.47 -1.35
C VAL A 83 -0.85 1.28 -1.35
N THR A 84 -0.80 0.55 -2.45
CA THR A 84 0.05 -0.64 -2.61
C THR A 84 1.12 -0.41 -3.65
N TYR A 85 2.37 -0.68 -3.31
CA TYR A 85 3.47 -0.65 -4.27
C TYR A 85 3.54 -1.96 -5.07
N VAL A 86 3.82 -1.84 -6.38
CA VAL A 86 4.07 -2.97 -7.29
C VAL A 86 5.38 -2.69 -8.02
N GLY A 87 6.40 -3.53 -7.81
CA GLY A 87 7.68 -3.48 -8.50
C GLY A 87 7.56 -3.78 -9.99
N SER A 88 8.48 -3.22 -10.78
CA SER A 88 8.49 -3.36 -12.23
C SER A 88 8.68 -4.79 -12.74
N ASP A 89 9.21 -5.67 -11.90
CA ASP A 89 9.48 -7.09 -12.16
C ASP A 89 8.38 -8.03 -11.64
N GLU A 90 7.39 -7.52 -10.89
CA GLU A 90 6.32 -8.35 -10.32
C GLU A 90 5.21 -8.76 -11.31
N PRO A 91 4.61 -7.84 -12.10
CA PRO A 91 3.54 -8.19 -13.02
C PRO A 91 4.08 -8.82 -14.31
N ALA A 92 3.26 -9.66 -14.96
CA ALA A 92 3.63 -10.30 -16.22
C ALA A 92 3.81 -9.30 -17.39
N ASP A 93 3.14 -8.15 -17.32
CA ASP A 93 3.24 -7.06 -18.28
C ASP A 93 2.95 -5.71 -17.58
N ALA A 94 3.39 -4.62 -18.23
CA ALA A 94 3.27 -3.26 -17.70
C ALA A 94 1.91 -2.58 -17.99
N SER A 95 0.87 -3.33 -18.40
CA SER A 95 -0.44 -2.74 -18.59
C SER A 95 -1.07 -2.33 -17.25
N ASN A 96 -1.81 -1.22 -17.26
CA ASN A 96 -2.50 -0.73 -16.07
C ASN A 96 -3.45 -1.78 -15.47
N LEU A 97 -4.03 -2.65 -16.30
CA LEU A 97 -4.90 -3.73 -15.85
C LEU A 97 -4.12 -4.78 -15.06
N THR A 98 -3.02 -5.30 -15.61
CA THR A 98 -2.20 -6.33 -14.96
C THR A 98 -1.59 -5.81 -13.66
N VAL A 99 -1.01 -4.60 -13.70
CA VAL A 99 -0.46 -3.91 -12.52
C VAL A 99 -1.52 -3.72 -11.45
N GLY A 100 -2.69 -3.19 -11.82
CA GLY A 100 -3.77 -2.90 -10.89
C GLY A 100 -4.36 -4.17 -10.25
N LEU A 101 -4.53 -5.24 -11.02
CA LEU A 101 -4.97 -6.54 -10.49
C LEU A 101 -3.95 -7.13 -9.51
N HIS A 102 -2.65 -7.00 -9.81
CA HIS A 102 -1.57 -7.47 -8.93
C HIS A 102 -1.55 -6.69 -7.61
N GLY A 103 -1.54 -5.35 -7.68
CA GLY A 103 -1.61 -4.50 -6.49
C GLY A 103 -2.87 -4.74 -5.66
N ARG A 104 -4.03 -4.93 -6.31
CA ARG A 104 -5.28 -5.30 -5.65
C ARG A 104 -5.17 -6.62 -4.90
N SER A 105 -4.52 -7.63 -5.49
CA SER A 105 -4.30 -8.93 -4.85
C SER A 105 -3.40 -8.79 -3.60
N LYS A 106 -2.31 -8.03 -3.70
CA LYS A 106 -1.41 -7.71 -2.59
C LYS A 106 -2.16 -7.02 -1.44
N ARG A 107 -2.94 -5.97 -1.74
CA ARG A 107 -3.81 -5.28 -0.77
C ARG A 107 -4.82 -6.20 -0.09
N HIS A 108 -5.42 -7.12 -0.85
CA HIS A 108 -6.36 -8.08 -0.29
C HIS A 108 -5.70 -9.02 0.72
N ARG A 109 -4.48 -9.50 0.44
CA ARG A 109 -3.70 -10.32 1.38
C ARG A 109 -3.36 -9.52 2.64
N ASP A 110 -2.79 -8.32 2.49
CA ASP A 110 -2.45 -7.48 3.66
C ASP A 110 -3.69 -7.13 4.50
N GLY A 111 -4.84 -6.89 3.87
CA GLY A 111 -6.10 -6.66 4.59
C GLY A 111 -6.71 -7.89 5.25
N THR A 112 -6.23 -9.09 4.91
CA THR A 112 -6.68 -10.36 5.51
C THR A 112 -5.72 -10.81 6.61
N ASP A 113 -4.42 -10.77 6.32
CA ASP A 113 -3.35 -11.28 7.20
C ASP A 113 -2.92 -10.25 8.24
N LEU A 114 -3.05 -8.95 7.90
CA LEU A 114 -2.81 -7.82 8.79
C LEU A 114 -1.44 -7.83 9.48
N GLN A 115 -0.41 -8.27 8.75
CA GLN A 115 0.97 -8.34 9.23
C GLN A 115 1.68 -7.00 9.00
N VAL A 116 1.89 -6.25 10.08
CA VAL A 116 2.69 -5.02 10.07
C VAL A 116 4.17 -5.39 10.08
N VAL A 117 4.93 -4.80 9.16
CA VAL A 117 6.38 -5.06 9.01
C VAL A 117 7.23 -3.82 9.23
N HIS A 118 6.65 -2.62 9.17
CA HIS A 118 7.33 -1.36 9.49
C HIS A 118 6.34 -0.30 9.97
N VAL A 119 6.79 0.55 10.88
CA VAL A 119 6.09 1.74 11.36
C VAL A 119 7.06 2.91 11.30
N GLU A 120 6.69 3.96 10.58
CA GLU A 120 7.41 5.23 10.53
C GLU A 120 6.60 6.31 11.26
N ASP A 121 7.19 6.88 12.30
CA ASP A 121 6.58 7.97 13.08
C ASP A 121 7.26 9.30 12.71
N ALA A 122 6.48 10.22 12.13
CA ALA A 122 6.94 11.51 11.64
C ALA A 122 6.45 12.69 12.50
N ARG A 123 5.91 12.41 13.70
CA ARG A 123 5.41 13.42 14.65
C ARG A 123 6.52 14.13 15.42
#